data_AF-A0A5R9DTG7-F1
#
_entry.id   AF-A0A5R9DTG7-F1
#
_cell.length_a   1.000
_cell.length_b   1.000
_cell.length_c   1.000
_cell.angle_alpha   90.00
_cell.angle_beta   90.00
_cell.angle_gamma   90.00
#
_symmetry.space_group_name_H-M   'P 1'
#
loop_
_entity.id
_entity.type
_entity.pdbx_description
1 polymer ?
#
loop_
_entity_poly.entity_id
_entity_poly.type
_entity_poly.pdbx_seq_one_letter_code
_entity_poly.pdbx_strand_id
1 'polypeptide(L)'
;MTLTYSGVQAAHHGIGSIYPIIVLDPVHRWRRPSHPGLPEQQPDHDHGMLVLRWTGTPDEEAQAPALLEAAAARAPAAPPRHAELAAFQASLPPGLYLTDIPAPHVIGPWSQRPGAALPHQAA
;
A
#
# COMPACT_ATOMS: atom_id res chain seq x y z
N MET A 1 -19.22 -7.54 -5.08
CA MET A 1 -19.03 -6.74 -3.85
C MET A 1 -17.74 -5.98 -4.02
N THR A 2 -17.81 -4.67 -4.25
CA THR A 2 -16.62 -3.81 -4.39
C THR A 2 -16.17 -3.47 -2.97
N LEU A 3 -15.10 -4.11 -2.49
CA LEU A 3 -14.48 -3.73 -1.22
C LEU A 3 -13.81 -2.36 -1.45
N THR A 4 -14.49 -1.29 -1.01
CA THR A 4 -13.87 0.03 -0.90
C THR A 4 -12.88 -0.02 0.27
N TYR A 5 -11.61 -0.29 -0.04
CA TYR A 5 -10.51 -0.16 0.92
C TYR A 5 -10.19 1.33 1.13
N SER A 6 -11.09 2.06 1.79
CA SER A 6 -10.84 3.45 2.18
C SER A 6 -10.02 3.48 3.48
N GLY A 7 -8.78 3.97 3.39
CA GLY A 7 -7.91 4.21 4.54
C GLY A 7 -6.69 3.28 4.62
N VAL A 8 -5.77 3.59 5.54
CA VAL A 8 -4.49 2.88 5.71
C VAL A 8 -4.73 1.47 6.25
N GLN A 9 -4.26 0.47 5.51
CA GLN A 9 -4.34 -0.94 5.87
C GLN A 9 -2.99 -1.44 6.39
N ALA A 10 -3.04 -2.47 7.22
CA ALA A 10 -1.91 -3.30 7.56
C ALA A 10 -1.74 -4.42 6.53
N ALA A 11 -0.49 -4.68 6.16
CA ALA A 11 -0.11 -5.75 5.26
C ALA A 11 1.19 -6.42 5.69
N HIS A 12 1.47 -7.60 5.15
CA HIS A 12 2.69 -8.36 5.42
C HIS A 12 3.15 -9.15 4.18
N HIS A 13 4.45 -9.43 4.03
CA HIS A 13 4.96 -10.31 2.98
C HIS A 13 5.14 -11.77 3.48
N GLY A 14 4.09 -12.37 4.05
CA GLY A 14 4.15 -13.75 4.58
C GLY A 14 4.65 -13.77 6.03
N ILE A 15 5.80 -14.38 6.30
CA ILE A 15 6.37 -14.46 7.66
C ILE A 15 7.25 -13.23 7.91
N GLY A 16 6.83 -12.30 8.77
CA GLY A 16 7.64 -11.13 9.11
C GLY A 16 6.84 -9.91 9.57
N SER A 17 7.42 -8.73 9.36
CA SER A 17 6.92 -7.43 9.84
C SER A 17 5.64 -6.99 9.14
N ILE A 18 4.72 -6.45 9.93
CA ILE A 18 3.48 -5.81 9.48
C ILE A 18 3.80 -4.35 9.15
N TYR A 19 3.37 -3.87 7.98
CA TYR A 19 3.64 -2.50 7.52
C TYR A 19 2.38 -1.83 6.97
N PRO A 20 2.31 -0.48 7.00
CA PRO A 20 1.15 0.24 6.51
C PRO A 20 1.19 0.39 4.99
N ILE A 21 0.01 0.25 4.38
CA ILE A 21 -0.23 0.44 2.96
C ILE A 21 -1.53 1.23 2.73
N ILE A 22 -1.71 1.77 1.52
CA ILE A 22 -3.03 2.13 0.97
C ILE A 22 -3.23 1.40 -0.35
N VAL A 23 -4.39 0.79 -0.53
CA VAL A 23 -4.77 0.16 -1.80
C VAL A 23 -5.24 1.25 -2.77
N LEU A 24 -4.54 1.39 -3.90
CA LEU A 24 -4.86 2.37 -4.94
C LEU A 24 -5.75 1.76 -6.02
N ASP A 25 -5.50 0.48 -6.37
CA ASP A 25 -6.29 -0.27 -7.32
C ASP A 25 -6.53 -1.69 -6.78
N PRO A 26 -7.75 -2.00 -6.31
CA PRO A 26 -8.08 -3.31 -5.73
C PRO A 26 -8.29 -4.39 -6.80
N VAL A 27 -8.21 -4.06 -8.09
CA VAL A 27 -8.33 -5.07 -9.14
C VAL A 27 -7.06 -5.92 -9.12
N HIS A 28 -7.25 -7.24 -8.98
CA HIS A 28 -6.19 -8.24 -9.00
C HIS A 28 -5.62 -8.39 -10.41
N ARG A 29 -4.64 -7.56 -10.74
CA ARG A 29 -4.04 -7.51 -12.08
C ARG A 29 -2.60 -7.03 -12.08
N TRP A 30 -2.00 -6.79 -10.92
CA TRP A 30 -0.66 -6.21 -10.81
C TRP A 30 0.34 -7.28 -10.39
N ARG A 31 1.48 -7.36 -11.09
CA ARG A 31 2.57 -8.26 -10.72
C ARG A 31 3.87 -7.48 -10.53
N ARG A 32 4.81 -8.11 -9.83
CA ARG A 32 6.20 -7.64 -9.80
C ARG A 32 6.75 -7.58 -11.23
N PRO A 33 7.39 -6.46 -11.62
CA PRO A 33 7.96 -6.34 -12.95
C PRO A 33 9.10 -7.33 -13.17
N SER A 34 9.32 -7.69 -14.44
CA SER A 34 10.41 -8.61 -14.81
C SER A 34 11.79 -7.96 -14.64
N HIS A 35 11.83 -6.63 -14.67
CA HIS A 35 13.00 -5.79 -14.40
C HIS A 35 12.73 -4.87 -13.21
N PRO A 36 13.75 -4.39 -12.48
CA PRO A 36 13.54 -3.43 -11.40
C PRO A 36 12.72 -2.21 -11.87
N GLY A 37 11.59 -1.94 -11.21
CA GLY A 37 10.69 -0.87 -11.64
C GLY A 37 9.34 -0.91 -10.93
N LEU A 38 8.35 -0.35 -11.62
CA LEU A 38 6.96 -0.27 -11.17
C LEU A 38 6.22 -1.59 -11.35
N PRO A 39 5.16 -1.84 -10.57
CA PRO A 39 4.24 -2.95 -10.85
C PRO A 39 3.74 -2.96 -12.29
N GLU A 40 3.70 -4.14 -12.90
CA GLU A 40 3.22 -4.36 -14.26
C GLU A 40 1.76 -4.82 -14.22
N GLN A 41 0.90 -4.18 -15.01
CA GLN A 41 -0.48 -4.62 -15.20
C GLN A 41 -0.52 -5.86 -16.10
N GLN A 42 -1.37 -6.82 -15.75
CA GLN A 42 -1.58 -8.10 -16.41
C GLN A 42 -3.04 -8.26 -16.82
N PRO A 43 -3.32 -9.05 -17.86
CA PRO A 43 -4.69 -9.34 -18.26
C PRO A 43 -5.41 -10.32 -17.32
N ASP A 44 -4.66 -11.17 -16.60
CA ASP A 44 -5.20 -12.24 -15.76
C ASP A 44 -5.57 -11.78 -14.33
N HIS A 45 -6.45 -12.54 -13.67
CA HIS A 45 -6.99 -12.23 -12.34
C HIS A 45 -6.18 -12.81 -11.17
N ASP A 46 -5.18 -13.64 -11.43
CA ASP A 46 -4.40 -14.35 -10.39
C ASP A 46 -3.20 -13.54 -9.87
N HIS A 47 -3.33 -12.22 -9.86
CA HIS A 47 -2.28 -11.27 -9.51
C HIS A 47 -2.61 -10.43 -8.27
N GLY A 48 -1.75 -9.46 -7.95
CA GLY A 48 -1.89 -8.54 -6.82
C GLY A 48 -2.70 -7.28 -7.14
N MET A 49 -2.94 -6.50 -6.09
CA MET A 49 -3.51 -5.16 -6.11
C MET A 49 -2.38 -4.13 -6.15
N LEU A 50 -2.60 -2.97 -6.78
CA LEU A 50 -1.64 -1.87 -6.71
C LEU A 50 -1.80 -1.17 -5.37
N VAL A 51 -0.69 -1.03 -4.63
CA VAL A 51 -0.67 -0.38 -3.34
C VAL A 51 0.47 0.62 -3.22
N LEU A 52 0.23 1.63 -2.40
CA LEU A 52 1.27 2.49 -1.87
C LEU A 52 1.74 1.91 -0.55
N ARG A 53 3.05 1.66 -0.42
CA ARG A 53 3.67 1.09 0.77
C ARG A 53 4.62 2.08 1.42
N TRP A 54 4.58 2.17 2.74
CA TRP A 54 5.59 2.86 3.52
C TRP A 54 6.76 1.92 3.87
N THR A 55 7.97 2.47 3.83
CA THR A 55 9.27 1.78 3.96
C THR A 55 10.26 2.55 4.85
N GLY A 56 9.77 3.55 5.59
CA GLY A 56 10.57 4.32 6.54
C GLY A 56 11.01 3.51 7.76
N THR A 57 11.75 4.17 8.64
CA THR A 57 12.28 3.55 9.86
C THR A 57 11.21 3.47 10.96
N PRO A 58 11.32 2.55 11.95
CA PRO A 58 10.36 2.43 13.04
C PRO A 58 10.08 3.76 13.80
N ASP A 59 11.09 4.62 13.93
CA ASP A 59 10.96 5.92 14.61
C ASP A 59 10.04 6.90 13.84
N GLU A 60 9.84 6.67 12.54
CA GLU A 60 9.00 7.47 11.65
C GLU A 60 7.60 6.85 11.44
N GLU A 61 7.34 5.67 12.02
CA GLU A 61 6.11 4.90 11.79
C GLU A 61 4.84 5.69 12.13
N ALA A 62 4.90 6.56 13.15
CA ALA A 62 3.79 7.41 13.55
C ALA A 62 3.33 8.39 12.45
N GLN A 63 4.23 8.75 11.53
CA GLN A 63 3.93 9.64 10.40
C GLN A 63 3.41 8.90 9.17
N ALA A 64 3.61 7.58 9.11
CA ALA A 64 3.30 6.76 7.94
C ALA A 64 1.85 6.89 7.47
N PRO A 65 0.82 6.89 8.35
CA PRO A 65 -0.57 7.02 7.90
C PRO A 65 -0.83 8.34 7.15
N ALA A 66 -0.38 9.47 7.72
CA ALA A 66 -0.58 10.78 7.12
C ALA A 66 0.15 10.93 5.78
N LEU A 67 1.37 10.39 5.68
CA LEU A 67 2.15 10.39 4.44
C LEU A 67 1.47 9.57 3.35
N LEU A 68 0.97 8.38 3.70
CA LEU A 68 0.26 7.50 2.79
C LEU A 68 -1.03 8.15 2.29
N GLU A 69 -1.84 8.72 3.18
CA GLU A 69 -3.10 9.38 2.82
C GLU A 69 -2.87 10.60 1.91
N ALA A 70 -1.90 11.45 2.26
CA ALA A 70 -1.55 12.62 1.45
C ALA A 70 -1.02 12.24 0.05
N ALA A 71 -0.29 11.13 -0.06
CA ALA A 71 0.15 10.62 -1.35
C ALA A 71 -0.99 9.97 -2.14
N ALA A 72 -1.84 9.16 -1.50
CA ALA A 72 -2.99 8.52 -2.12
C ALA A 72 -4.01 9.53 -2.68
N ALA A 73 -4.21 10.66 -2.00
CA ALA A 73 -5.05 11.75 -2.49
C ALA A 73 -4.57 12.36 -3.82
N ARG A 74 -3.29 12.18 -4.17
CA ARG A 74 -2.67 12.63 -5.42
C ARG A 74 -2.48 11.50 -6.44
N ALA A 75 -2.96 10.30 -6.13
CA ALA A 75 -2.78 9.15 -7.01
C ALA A 75 -3.52 9.35 -8.34
N PRO A 76 -2.97 8.84 -9.46
CA PRO A 76 -3.67 8.84 -10.74
C PRO A 76 -4.97 8.03 -10.67
N ALA A 77 -5.94 8.36 -11.52
CA ALA A 77 -7.19 7.62 -11.61
C ALA A 77 -6.96 6.18 -12.10
N ALA A 78 -7.70 5.21 -11.54
CA ALA A 78 -7.58 3.81 -11.93
C ALA A 78 -8.43 3.46 -13.17
N PRO A 79 -7.93 2.62 -14.12
CA PRO A 79 -6.57 2.09 -14.25
C PRO A 79 -5.55 3.17 -14.64
N PRO A 80 -4.43 3.31 -13.92
CA PRO A 80 -3.37 4.21 -14.32
C PRO A 80 -2.53 3.61 -15.46
N ARG A 81 -2.09 4.43 -16.40
CA ARG A 81 -1.12 4.03 -17.43
C ARG A 81 0.29 3.99 -16.84
N HIS A 82 1.19 3.24 -17.48
CA HIS A 82 2.58 3.12 -17.03
C HIS A 82 3.30 4.48 -16.85
N ALA A 83 3.11 5.42 -17.79
CA ALA A 83 3.69 6.75 -17.68
C ALA A 83 3.17 7.55 -16.47
N GLU A 84 1.89 7.38 -16.11
CA GLU A 84 1.27 8.04 -14.95
C GLU A 84 1.81 7.44 -13.65
N LEU A 85 1.99 6.12 -13.60
CA LEU A 85 2.63 5.47 -12.46
C LEU A 85 4.08 5.92 -12.27
N ALA A 86 4.83 6.09 -13.36
CA ALA A 86 6.22 6.54 -13.29
C ALA A 86 6.33 7.98 -12.79
N ALA A 87 5.49 8.87 -13.31
CA ALA A 87 5.41 10.25 -12.81
C ALA A 87 4.99 10.27 -11.34
N PHE A 88 4.01 9.45 -10.97
CA PHE A 88 3.54 9.36 -9.59
C PHE A 88 4.63 8.86 -8.65
N GLN A 89 5.31 7.75 -8.96
CA GLN A 89 6.44 7.19 -8.19
C GLN A 89 7.58 8.20 -8.01
N ALA A 90 7.91 8.96 -9.05
CA ALA A 90 8.94 10.00 -8.96
C ALA A 90 8.53 11.19 -8.08
N SER A 91 7.22 11.42 -7.91
CA SER A 91 6.67 12.49 -7.07
C SER A 91 6.41 12.08 -5.61
N LEU A 92 6.64 10.81 -5.28
CA LEU A 92 6.41 10.30 -3.93
C LEU A 92 7.50 10.86 -2.97
N PRO A 93 7.11 11.20 -1.73
CA PRO A 93 8.10 11.53 -0.71
C PRO A 93 8.98 10.31 -0.39
N PRO A 94 10.18 10.54 0.17
CA PRO A 94 11.04 9.46 0.65
C PRO A 94 10.28 8.50 1.58
N GLY A 95 10.60 7.21 1.47
CA GLY A 95 9.96 6.17 2.28
C GLY A 95 8.61 5.69 1.76
N LEU A 96 8.07 6.23 0.65
CA LEU A 96 6.89 5.68 -0.02
C LEU A 96 7.24 5.05 -1.38
N TYR A 97 6.62 3.90 -1.68
CA TYR A 97 6.87 3.17 -2.93
C TYR A 97 5.61 2.48 -3.45
N LEU A 98 5.45 2.40 -4.77
CA LEU A 98 4.40 1.64 -5.45
C LEU A 98 4.79 0.17 -5.59
N THR A 99 3.96 -0.73 -5.08
CA THR A 99 4.19 -2.17 -5.21
C THR A 99 2.87 -2.89 -5.50
N ASP A 100 2.95 -4.12 -5.97
CA ASP A 100 1.83 -5.04 -5.93
C ASP A 100 1.79 -5.78 -4.58
N ILE A 101 0.58 -6.18 -4.15
CA ILE A 101 0.40 -7.13 -3.05
C ILE A 101 -0.82 -8.04 -3.30
N PRO A 102 -0.74 -9.35 -3.05
CA PRO A 102 -1.92 -10.22 -3.12
C PRO A 102 -2.91 -9.90 -1.99
N ALA A 103 -4.22 -9.93 -2.25
CA ALA A 103 -5.22 -9.61 -1.22
C ALA A 103 -5.13 -10.43 0.08
N PRO A 104 -4.77 -11.73 0.08
CA PRO A 104 -4.59 -12.49 1.33
C PRO A 104 -3.55 -11.91 2.29
N HIS A 105 -2.67 -11.03 1.82
CA HIS A 105 -1.63 -10.38 2.61
C HIS A 105 -2.09 -9.06 3.25
N VAL A 106 -3.30 -8.59 2.92
CA VAL A 106 -3.93 -7.44 3.56
C VAL A 106 -4.75 -7.95 4.74
N ILE A 107 -4.38 -7.54 5.94
CA ILE A 107 -4.91 -8.13 7.18
C ILE A 107 -5.94 -7.26 7.89
N GLY A 108 -6.15 -6.01 7.45
CA GLY A 108 -7.17 -5.10 7.98
C GLY A 108 -6.64 -3.69 8.23
N PRO A 109 -7.39 -2.84 8.97
CA PRO A 109 -6.97 -1.46 9.25
C PRO A 109 -5.65 -1.38 10.02
N TRP A 110 -4.77 -0.43 9.64
CA TRP A 110 -3.47 -0.24 10.31
C TRP A 110 -3.59 0.11 11.80
N SER A 111 -4.64 0.83 12.17
CA SER A 111 -4.96 1.18 13.56
C SER A 111 -5.29 -0.02 14.44
N GLN A 112 -5.66 -1.15 13.84
CA GLN A 112 -6.03 -2.39 14.52
C GLN A 112 -4.93 -3.46 14.42
N ARG A 113 -3.74 -3.10 13.94
CA ARG A 113 -2.66 -4.09 13.75
C ARG A 113 -2.26 -4.74 15.09
N PRO A 114 -1.88 -6.02 15.07
CA PRO A 114 -1.20 -6.64 16.20
C PRO A 114 0.01 -5.82 16.64
N GLY A 115 0.12 -5.55 17.95
CA GLY A 115 1.21 -4.73 18.51
C GLY A 115 1.00 -3.21 18.42
N ALA A 116 -0.13 -2.73 17.88
CA ALA A 116 -0.52 -1.35 18.10
C ALA A 116 -0.64 -1.11 19.61
N ALA A 117 0.04 -0.08 20.13
CA ALA A 117 -0.12 0.31 21.52
C ALA A 117 -1.61 0.58 21.78
N LEU A 118 -2.27 -0.30 22.54
CA LEU A 118 -3.60 0.00 23.06
C LEU A 118 -3.47 1.31 23.82
N PRO A 119 -4.38 2.30 23.64
CA PRO A 119 -4.40 3.43 24.54
C PRO A 119 -4.54 2.84 25.94
N HIS A 120 -3.55 3.11 26.79
CA HIS A 120 -3.58 2.77 28.19
C HIS A 120 -4.85 3.41 28.75
N GLN A 121 -5.92 2.64 28.93
CA GLN A 121 -7.06 3.08 29.71
C GLN A 121 -6.54 3.25 31.12
N ALA A 122 -6.13 4.48 31.45
CA ALA A 122 -5.97 4.92 32.81
C ALA A 122 -7.35 4.76 33.48
N ALA A 123 -7.45 3.77 34.37
CA ALA A 123 -8.51 3.65 35.34
C ALA A 123 -8.24 4.60 36.52
#